data_AF-A0A8K1DDJ9-F1
#
_entry.id   AF-A0A8K1DDJ9-F1
#
_cell.length_a   1.000
_cell.length_b   1.000
_cell.length_c   1.000
_cell.angle_alpha   90.00
_cell.angle_beta   90.00
_cell.angle_gamma   90.00
#
_symmetry.space_group_name_H-M   'P 1'
#
loop_
_entity.id
_entity.type
_entity.pdbx_description
1 polymer ?
#
loop_
_entity_poly.entity_id
_entity_poly.type
_entity_poly.pdbx_seq_one_letter_code
_entity_poly.pdbx_strand_id
1 'polypeptide(L)'
;MENKEIKTEIEEKKEEKEITLDDKIVQLIIDDSTGISLDDFQANDKKVLSILNQDNDLADNQYTFNGLARKLGMHQQSLSRALHRLENSGLVEKSEAGYRPSKNLRSILVKRSRLDLENLSRKISKQHIQFVQVLQLYIPSTVEVEEIVNKLVGKWFGNLRWIGLMDGDGGYVLQWANDDKFQVNLKIVSRYAVVESNAIGDKSKAEAMVSAYRIFEQITKVFQKTKPSGRNSLDSFNQYN
;
A
#
# COMPACT_ATOMS: atom_id res chain seq x y z
N MET A 1 -29.56 33.19 48.62
CA MET A 1 -30.37 32.12 48.00
C MET A 1 -30.88 32.73 46.71
N GLU A 2 -30.54 32.31 45.50
CA GLU A 2 -30.14 31.01 44.97
C GLU A 2 -29.51 31.31 43.58
N ASN A 3 -28.23 31.00 43.36
CA ASN A 3 -27.59 31.18 42.05
C ASN A 3 -27.79 29.90 41.25
N LYS A 4 -28.62 29.95 40.21
CA LYS A 4 -28.79 28.85 39.24
C LYS A 4 -27.92 29.10 38.02
N GLU A 5 -27.04 28.13 37.76
CA GLU A 5 -26.27 27.97 36.53
C GLU A 5 -27.20 27.91 35.31
N ILE A 6 -26.87 28.65 34.25
CA ILE A 6 -27.45 28.49 32.92
C ILE A 6 -26.35 27.93 32.03
N LYS A 7 -26.51 26.66 31.64
CA LYS A 7 -25.78 26.01 30.56
C LYS A 7 -26.35 26.52 29.22
N THR A 8 -25.51 27.13 28.40
CA THR A 8 -25.82 27.42 26.99
C THR A 8 -25.41 26.23 26.13
N GLU A 9 -26.40 25.50 25.63
CA GLU A 9 -26.27 24.56 24.50
C GLU A 9 -26.42 25.33 23.19
N ILE A 10 -25.56 25.00 22.23
CA ILE A 10 -25.45 25.58 20.89
C ILE A 10 -26.41 24.81 19.97
N GLU A 11 -27.40 25.47 19.38
CA GLU A 11 -28.13 24.93 18.22
C GLU A 11 -27.66 25.63 16.94
N GLU A 12 -26.83 24.94 16.16
CA GLU A 12 -26.51 25.28 14.78
C GLU A 12 -27.73 25.02 13.89
N LYS A 13 -28.29 26.09 13.34
CA LYS A 13 -29.45 26.06 12.44
C LYS A 13 -28.98 25.69 11.03
N LYS A 14 -29.29 24.49 10.56
CA LYS A 14 -29.19 24.10 9.13
C LYS A 14 -30.32 24.76 8.34
N GLU A 15 -29.99 25.50 7.29
CA GLU A 15 -30.98 26.03 6.35
C GLU A 15 -31.30 24.96 5.28
N GLU A 16 -32.47 24.32 5.41
CA GLU A 16 -33.07 23.52 4.35
C GLU A 16 -33.83 24.44 3.39
N LYS A 17 -33.53 24.40 2.09
CA LYS A 17 -34.34 25.05 1.05
C LYS A 17 -35.09 23.98 0.26
N GLU A 18 -36.42 24.01 0.38
CA GLU A 18 -37.35 23.22 -0.43
C GLU A 18 -37.58 23.91 -1.78
N ILE A 19 -37.40 23.18 -2.88
CA ILE A 19 -37.78 23.63 -4.23
C ILE A 19 -38.61 22.54 -4.87
N THR A 20 -39.84 22.88 -5.27
CA THR A 20 -40.77 21.98 -5.96
C THR A 20 -40.58 22.07 -7.47
N LEU A 21 -40.17 20.95 -8.08
CA LEU A 21 -40.23 20.71 -9.53
C LEU A 21 -40.90 19.35 -9.73
N ASP A 22 -42.09 19.35 -10.35
CA ASP A 22 -42.90 18.19 -10.76
C ASP A 22 -42.97 17.02 -9.76
N ASP A 23 -43.90 17.11 -8.80
CA ASP A 23 -44.49 16.03 -7.97
C ASP A 23 -43.57 14.94 -7.39
N LYS A 24 -42.26 15.17 -7.37
CA LYS A 24 -41.27 14.39 -6.65
C LYS A 24 -40.54 15.30 -5.70
N ILE A 25 -40.77 15.10 -4.40
CA ILE A 25 -39.95 15.71 -3.36
C ILE A 25 -38.55 15.13 -3.50
N VAL A 26 -37.63 15.91 -4.08
CA VAL A 26 -36.21 15.59 -4.13
C VAL A 26 -35.56 16.26 -2.92
N GLN A 27 -35.17 15.47 -1.92
CA GLN A 27 -34.29 15.95 -0.86
C GLN A 27 -32.91 16.18 -1.46
N LEU A 28 -32.59 17.44 -1.72
CA LEU A 28 -31.28 17.86 -2.19
C LEU A 28 -30.40 18.09 -0.97
N ILE A 29 -29.67 17.04 -0.56
CA ILE A 29 -28.62 17.17 0.46
C ILE A 29 -27.49 17.96 -0.20
N ILE A 30 -27.48 19.28 0.02
CA ILE A 30 -26.32 20.11 -0.29
C ILE A 30 -25.28 19.77 0.79
N ASP A 31 -24.39 18.84 0.45
CA ASP A 31 -23.20 18.54 1.25
C ASP A 31 -22.28 19.76 1.14
N ASP A 32 -22.37 20.69 2.10
CA ASP A 32 -21.53 21.90 2.24
C ASP A 32 -20.09 21.54 2.65
N SER A 33 -19.55 20.53 1.96
CA SER A 33 -18.23 20.01 2.17
C SER A 33 -17.29 20.78 1.24
N THR A 34 -16.48 21.65 1.82
CA THR A 34 -15.45 22.47 1.16
C THR A 34 -14.26 21.66 0.62
N GLY A 35 -14.50 20.44 0.15
CA GLY A 35 -13.49 19.51 -0.34
C GLY A 35 -13.73 19.08 -1.79
N ILE A 36 -12.75 18.36 -2.34
CA ILE A 36 -12.84 17.83 -3.71
C ILE A 36 -13.69 16.55 -3.71
N SER A 37 -14.63 16.46 -4.65
CA SER A 37 -15.43 15.26 -4.85
C SER A 37 -14.71 14.28 -5.77
N LEU A 38 -14.79 12.99 -5.47
CA LEU A 38 -14.33 11.92 -6.35
C LEU A 38 -15.09 11.92 -7.68
N ASP A 39 -16.28 12.51 -7.72
CA ASP A 39 -17.09 12.62 -8.94
C ASP A 39 -16.48 13.55 -9.99
N ASP A 40 -15.59 14.46 -9.59
CA ASP A 40 -14.86 15.35 -10.50
C ASP A 40 -13.76 14.63 -11.29
N PHE A 41 -13.45 13.38 -10.92
CA PHE A 41 -12.35 12.61 -11.50
C PHE A 41 -12.81 11.58 -12.53
N GLN A 42 -11.95 11.34 -13.53
CA GLN A 42 -12.22 10.30 -14.52
C GLN A 42 -12.07 8.90 -13.92
N ALA A 43 -12.68 7.90 -14.55
CA ALA A 43 -12.63 6.52 -14.08
C ALA A 43 -11.19 6.00 -13.83
N ASN A 44 -10.23 6.35 -14.68
CA ASN A 44 -8.82 5.96 -14.50
C ASN A 44 -8.16 6.67 -13.32
N ASP A 45 -8.54 7.92 -13.03
CA ASP A 45 -8.02 8.69 -11.90
C ASP A 45 -8.50 8.04 -10.58
N LYS A 46 -9.79 7.71 -10.51
CA LYS A 46 -10.38 6.99 -9.36
C LYS A 46 -9.67 5.64 -9.14
N LYS A 47 -9.38 4.90 -10.20
CA LYS A 47 -8.64 3.63 -10.15
C LYS A 47 -7.23 3.82 -9.59
N VAL A 48 -6.46 4.79 -10.08
CA VAL A 48 -5.11 5.08 -9.58
C VAL A 48 -5.17 5.42 -8.09
N LEU A 49 -6.02 6.37 -7.70
CA LEU A 49 -6.18 6.77 -6.30
C LEU A 49 -6.57 5.59 -5.40
N SER A 50 -7.43 4.69 -5.88
CA SER A 50 -7.87 3.56 -5.06
C SER A 50 -6.77 2.53 -4.79
N ILE A 51 -5.80 2.35 -5.71
CA ILE A 51 -4.63 1.48 -5.48
C ILE A 51 -3.63 2.15 -4.54
N LEU A 52 -3.39 3.45 -4.73
CA LEU A 52 -2.48 4.21 -3.87
C LEU A 52 -3.01 4.30 -2.43
N ASN A 53 -4.33 4.31 -2.27
CA ASN A 53 -5.04 4.35 -0.99
C ASN A 53 -5.55 2.97 -0.53
N GLN A 54 -5.02 1.87 -1.05
CA GLN A 54 -5.59 0.53 -0.83
C GLN A 54 -5.47 0.04 0.62
N ASP A 55 -4.43 0.45 1.33
CA ASP A 55 -4.17 0.09 2.73
C ASP A 55 -4.06 1.37 3.57
N ASN A 56 -5.23 1.80 4.00
CA ASN A 56 -5.59 3.06 4.63
C ASN A 56 -4.73 3.52 5.83
N ASP A 57 -3.93 2.65 6.42
CA ASP A 57 -3.13 2.94 7.62
C ASP A 57 -1.62 2.98 7.33
N LEU A 58 -1.23 2.85 6.05
CA LEU A 58 0.16 2.82 5.62
C LEU A 58 0.58 4.20 5.10
N ALA A 59 1.47 4.85 5.85
CA ALA A 59 1.86 6.25 5.68
C ALA A 59 2.62 6.52 4.37
N ASP A 60 3.21 5.50 3.73
CA ASP A 60 4.08 5.69 2.56
C ASP A 60 3.95 4.56 1.51
N ASN A 61 2.73 4.33 1.02
CA ASN A 61 2.50 3.47 -0.15
C ASN A 61 3.21 4.04 -1.39
N GLN A 62 4.18 3.31 -1.93
CA GLN A 62 4.99 3.76 -3.06
C GLN A 62 5.03 2.72 -4.19
N TYR A 63 4.61 3.16 -5.38
CA TYR A 63 4.53 2.31 -6.56
C TYR A 63 5.28 2.91 -7.74
N THR A 64 6.02 2.08 -8.47
CA THR A 64 6.60 2.51 -9.75
C THR A 64 5.52 2.70 -10.80
N PHE A 65 5.79 3.51 -11.84
CA PHE A 65 4.89 3.65 -13.00
C PHE A 65 4.50 2.29 -13.59
N ASN A 66 5.51 1.45 -13.78
CA ASN A 66 5.38 0.10 -14.34
C ASN A 66 4.63 -0.85 -13.41
N GLY A 67 4.76 -0.66 -12.09
CA GLY A 67 3.99 -1.38 -11.08
C GLY A 67 2.51 -1.01 -11.13
N LEU A 68 2.19 0.29 -11.17
CA LEU A 68 0.83 0.79 -11.32
C LEU A 68 0.19 0.31 -12.62
N ALA A 69 0.90 0.38 -13.74
CA ALA A 69 0.40 -0.06 -15.04
C ALA A 69 -0.04 -1.52 -15.02
N ARG A 70 0.77 -2.40 -14.43
CA ARG A 70 0.47 -3.83 -14.25
C ARG A 70 -0.69 -4.05 -13.29
N LYS A 71 -0.62 -3.44 -12.10
CA LYS A 71 -1.63 -3.61 -11.05
C LYS A 71 -3.02 -3.13 -11.49
N LEU A 72 -3.08 -2.12 -12.34
CA LEU A 72 -4.31 -1.54 -12.88
C LEU A 72 -4.72 -2.10 -14.24
N GLY A 73 -3.88 -2.92 -14.90
CA GLY A 73 -4.09 -3.37 -16.27
C GLY A 73 -4.26 -2.22 -17.27
N MET A 74 -3.57 -1.11 -17.05
CA MET A 74 -3.82 0.15 -17.76
C MET A 74 -2.76 0.41 -18.84
N HIS A 75 -3.20 0.87 -20.02
CA HIS A 75 -2.27 1.30 -21.07
C HIS A 75 -1.39 2.47 -20.59
N GLN A 76 -0.11 2.47 -20.99
CA GLN A 76 0.89 3.43 -20.49
C GLN A 76 0.47 4.89 -20.71
N GLN A 77 -0.07 5.23 -21.88
CA GLN A 77 -0.52 6.60 -22.16
C GLN A 77 -1.69 7.01 -21.26
N SER A 78 -2.62 6.10 -21.00
CA SER A 78 -3.77 6.36 -20.13
C SER A 78 -3.34 6.58 -18.68
N LEU A 79 -2.41 5.74 -18.19
CA LEU A 79 -1.83 5.89 -16.86
C LEU A 79 -1.04 7.20 -16.73
N SER A 80 -0.22 7.54 -17.73
CA SER A 80 0.55 8.78 -17.73
C SER A 80 -0.34 10.01 -17.66
N ARG A 81 -1.42 10.04 -18.45
CA ARG A 81 -2.41 11.12 -18.41
C ARG A 81 -3.11 11.22 -17.05
N ALA A 82 -3.48 10.09 -16.45
CA ALA A 82 -4.11 10.05 -15.14
C ALA A 82 -3.18 10.56 -14.04
N LEU A 83 -1.95 10.04 -13.98
CA LEU A 83 -0.96 10.45 -12.99
C LEU A 83 -0.61 11.93 -13.10
N HIS A 84 -0.43 12.44 -14.32
CA HIS A 84 -0.15 13.86 -14.53
C HIS A 84 -1.29 14.76 -14.03
N ARG A 85 -2.56 14.39 -14.25
CA ARG A 85 -3.70 15.14 -13.70
C ARG A 85 -3.73 15.11 -12.18
N LEU A 86 -3.53 13.93 -11.60
CA LEU A 86 -3.55 13.74 -10.15
C LEU A 86 -2.38 14.44 -9.44
N GLU A 87 -1.22 14.49 -10.08
CA GLU A 87 -0.05 15.25 -9.64
C GLU A 87 -0.32 16.76 -9.69
N ASN A 88 -0.87 17.26 -10.81
CA ASN A 88 -1.24 18.67 -10.94
C ASN A 88 -2.32 19.11 -9.94
N SER A 89 -3.21 18.20 -9.53
CA SER A 89 -4.21 18.47 -8.50
C SER A 89 -3.69 18.29 -7.08
N GLY A 90 -2.41 17.96 -6.89
CA GLY A 90 -1.80 17.77 -5.57
C GLY A 90 -2.29 16.53 -4.81
N LEU A 91 -2.91 15.56 -5.50
CA LEU A 91 -3.44 14.35 -4.85
C LEU A 91 -2.45 13.18 -4.87
N VAL A 92 -1.47 13.24 -5.78
CA VAL A 92 -0.41 12.26 -5.94
C VAL A 92 0.92 12.97 -6.00
N GLU A 93 1.92 12.44 -5.31
CA GLU A 93 3.29 12.93 -5.35
C GLU A 93 4.15 11.98 -6.15
N LYS A 94 4.99 12.54 -7.02
CA LYS A 94 6.03 11.81 -7.74
C LYS A 94 7.38 11.98 -7.04
N SER A 95 8.09 10.87 -6.92
CA SER A 95 9.42 10.76 -6.32
C SER A 95 10.30 9.86 -7.18
N GLU A 96 11.60 9.79 -6.88
CA GLU A 96 12.53 8.89 -7.60
C GLU A 96 12.12 7.42 -7.49
N ALA A 97 11.55 7.01 -6.36
CA ALA A 97 11.11 5.63 -6.13
C ALA A 97 9.69 5.34 -6.64
N GLY A 98 8.97 6.35 -7.15
CA GLY A 98 7.67 6.17 -7.81
C GLY A 98 6.62 7.20 -7.39
N TYR A 99 5.37 6.76 -7.39
CA TYR A 99 4.19 7.57 -7.08
C TYR A 99 3.60 7.13 -5.74
N ARG A 100 3.14 8.11 -4.96
CA ARG A 100 2.47 7.91 -3.67
C ARG A 100 1.28 8.86 -3.52
N PRO A 101 0.26 8.54 -2.69
CA PRO A 101 -0.78 9.52 -2.39
C PRO A 101 -0.18 10.72 -1.65
N SER A 102 -0.72 11.92 -1.84
CA SER A 102 -0.28 13.07 -1.04
C SER A 102 -0.76 12.95 0.41
N LYS A 103 0.04 13.44 1.35
CA LYS A 103 -0.24 13.37 2.80
C LYS A 103 -1.57 14.02 3.20
N ASN A 104 -2.01 15.02 2.44
CA ASN A 104 -3.24 15.76 2.67
C ASN A 104 -4.44 15.22 1.87
N LEU A 105 -4.30 14.12 1.13
CA LEU A 105 -5.36 13.54 0.29
C LEU A 105 -6.68 13.38 1.06
N ARG A 106 -6.61 12.87 2.30
CA ARG A 106 -7.79 12.70 3.15
C ARG A 106 -8.42 14.02 3.55
N SER A 107 -7.62 15.00 3.98
CA SER A 107 -8.14 16.31 4.35
C SER A 107 -8.80 17.03 3.18
N ILE A 108 -8.35 16.76 1.94
CA ILE A 108 -8.88 17.40 0.73
C ILE A 108 -10.18 16.74 0.25
N LEU A 109 -10.31 15.41 0.36
CA LEU A 109 -11.50 14.70 -0.12
C LEU A 109 -12.70 14.87 0.82
N VAL A 110 -13.89 15.01 0.24
CA VAL A 110 -15.16 15.01 0.99
C VAL A 110 -15.46 13.62 1.59
N LYS A 111 -16.21 13.55 2.69
CA LYS A 111 -16.43 12.31 3.45
C LYS A 111 -16.99 11.18 2.59
N ARG A 112 -17.97 11.48 1.73
CA ARG A 112 -18.55 10.52 0.78
C ARG A 112 -17.49 9.94 -0.16
N SER A 113 -16.65 10.81 -0.70
CA SER A 113 -15.57 10.43 -1.63
C SER A 113 -14.50 9.55 -0.99
N ARG A 114 -14.20 9.76 0.30
CA ARG A 114 -13.34 8.86 1.07
C ARG A 114 -13.94 7.45 1.12
N LEU A 115 -15.22 7.33 1.46
CA LEU A 115 -15.92 6.06 1.53
C LEU A 115 -16.00 5.37 0.16
N ASP A 116 -16.26 6.13 -0.90
CA ASP A 116 -16.30 5.61 -2.28
C ASP A 116 -14.93 5.11 -2.73
N LEU A 117 -13.85 5.79 -2.34
CA LEU A 117 -12.48 5.36 -2.64
C LEU A 117 -12.14 4.05 -1.92
N GLU A 118 -12.55 3.90 -0.67
CA GLU A 118 -12.39 2.64 0.09
C GLU A 118 -13.24 1.49 -0.47
N ASN A 119 -14.45 1.81 -0.95
CA ASN A 119 -15.28 0.83 -1.64
C ASN A 119 -14.61 0.37 -2.94
N LEU A 120 -14.03 1.30 -3.69
CA LEU A 120 -13.34 1.00 -4.94
C LEU A 120 -12.05 0.20 -4.69
N SER A 121 -11.26 0.56 -3.68
CA SER A 121 -10.06 -0.19 -3.29
C SER A 121 -10.42 -1.62 -2.88
N ARG A 122 -11.48 -1.79 -2.07
CA ARG A 122 -12.02 -3.11 -1.73
C ARG A 122 -12.51 -3.87 -2.94
N LYS A 123 -13.12 -3.23 -3.94
CA LYS A 123 -13.60 -3.92 -5.14
C LYS A 123 -12.43 -4.41 -6.01
N ILE A 124 -11.38 -3.61 -6.12
CA ILE A 124 -10.17 -3.98 -6.86
C ILE A 124 -9.39 -5.07 -6.10
N SER A 125 -9.36 -5.02 -4.78
CA SER A 125 -8.72 -6.05 -3.95
C SER A 125 -9.53 -7.35 -3.87
N LYS A 126 -10.87 -7.28 -3.88
CA LYS A 126 -11.80 -8.43 -3.86
C LYS A 126 -12.00 -9.12 -5.21
N GLN A 127 -11.36 -8.66 -6.29
CA GLN A 127 -11.07 -9.57 -7.40
C GLN A 127 -10.13 -10.64 -6.82
N HIS A 128 -10.71 -11.76 -6.36
CA HIS A 128 -10.15 -12.77 -5.47
C HIS A 128 -8.78 -13.31 -5.92
N ILE A 129 -7.74 -12.53 -5.65
CA ILE A 129 -6.37 -12.98 -5.74
C ILE A 129 -6.02 -13.53 -4.36
N GLN A 130 -6.30 -14.82 -4.14
CA GLN A 130 -5.93 -15.48 -2.91
C GLN A 130 -4.43 -15.74 -2.91
N PHE A 131 -3.71 -15.00 -2.07
CA PHE A 131 -2.31 -15.27 -1.81
C PHE A 131 -2.19 -16.47 -0.88
N VAL A 132 -1.30 -17.39 -1.23
CA VAL A 132 -0.94 -18.56 -0.42
C VAL A 132 0.49 -18.37 0.07
N GLN A 133 0.73 -18.65 1.34
CA GLN A 133 2.06 -18.63 1.91
C GLN A 133 2.95 -19.68 1.23
N VAL A 134 4.11 -19.23 0.76
CA VAL A 134 5.12 -20.06 0.10
C VAL A 134 6.25 -20.36 1.08
N LEU A 135 6.71 -19.36 1.82
CA LEU A 135 7.81 -19.47 2.77
C LEU A 135 7.58 -18.54 3.95
N GLN A 136 8.00 -18.95 5.14
CA GLN A 136 8.03 -18.11 6.33
C GLN A 136 9.38 -18.27 7.02
N LEU A 137 9.90 -17.15 7.51
CA LEU A 137 11.15 -17.10 8.26
C LEU A 137 11.04 -16.12 9.43
N TYR A 138 11.93 -16.32 10.40
CA TYR A 138 12.14 -15.40 11.51
C TYR A 138 13.37 -14.52 11.25
N ILE A 139 13.24 -13.23 11.51
CA ILE A 139 14.32 -12.25 11.39
C ILE A 139 15.07 -12.22 12.74
N PRO A 140 16.38 -12.54 12.76
CA PRO A 140 17.18 -12.49 13.97
C PRO A 140 17.14 -11.11 14.65
N SER A 141 17.23 -11.08 15.97
CA SER A 141 17.21 -9.82 16.72
C SER A 141 18.39 -8.89 16.41
N THR A 142 19.47 -9.45 15.85
CA THR A 142 20.70 -8.75 15.46
C THR A 142 20.61 -8.03 14.11
N VAL A 143 19.48 -8.09 13.42
CA VAL A 143 19.29 -7.49 12.09
C VAL A 143 18.11 -6.54 12.15
N GLU A 144 18.29 -5.30 11.71
CA GLU A 144 17.19 -4.34 11.59
C GLU A 144 16.33 -4.65 10.35
N VAL A 145 15.01 -4.51 10.47
CA VAL A 145 14.08 -4.83 9.39
C VAL A 145 14.32 -3.91 8.19
N GLU A 146 14.60 -2.65 8.46
CA GLU A 146 14.90 -1.59 7.50
C GLU A 146 16.09 -1.97 6.62
N GLU A 147 17.10 -2.67 7.15
CA GLU A 147 18.25 -3.13 6.37
C GLU A 147 17.82 -4.15 5.31
N ILE A 148 16.89 -5.04 5.67
CA ILE A 148 16.32 -6.02 4.73
C ILE A 148 15.49 -5.31 3.66
N VAL A 149 14.61 -4.40 4.06
CA VAL A 149 13.76 -3.63 3.15
C VAL A 149 14.63 -2.85 2.16
N ASN A 150 15.58 -2.05 2.65
CA ASN A 150 16.51 -1.27 1.83
C ASN A 150 17.34 -2.16 0.88
N LYS A 151 17.66 -3.40 1.29
CA LYS A 151 18.37 -4.34 0.43
C LYS A 151 17.51 -4.90 -0.71
N LEU A 152 16.19 -4.89 -0.58
CA LEU A 152 15.26 -5.52 -1.52
C LEU A 152 14.49 -4.53 -2.41
N VAL A 153 14.30 -3.28 -1.94
CA VAL A 153 13.62 -2.24 -2.71
C VAL A 153 14.25 -2.08 -4.09
N GLY A 154 13.40 -2.04 -5.12
CA GLY A 154 13.81 -1.87 -6.51
C GLY A 154 14.43 -3.12 -7.17
N LYS A 155 14.71 -4.19 -6.42
CA LYS A 155 15.36 -5.39 -7.00
C LYS A 155 14.42 -6.22 -7.83
N TRP A 156 14.98 -6.86 -8.86
CA TRP A 156 14.32 -7.86 -9.67
C TRP A 156 14.84 -9.26 -9.32
N PHE A 157 13.97 -10.26 -9.42
CA PHE A 157 14.29 -11.66 -9.09
C PHE A 157 13.97 -12.58 -10.27
N GLY A 158 14.91 -12.69 -11.21
CA GLY A 158 14.64 -13.34 -12.50
C GLY A 158 13.50 -12.66 -13.24
N ASN A 159 12.37 -13.36 -13.39
CA ASN A 159 11.19 -12.83 -14.07
C ASN A 159 10.31 -11.95 -13.17
N LEU A 160 10.54 -11.95 -11.85
CA LEU A 160 9.84 -11.05 -10.94
C LEU A 160 10.36 -9.61 -11.07
N ARG A 161 9.46 -8.72 -11.48
CA ARG A 161 9.72 -7.28 -11.60
C ARG A 161 9.15 -6.54 -10.40
N TRP A 162 9.92 -5.58 -9.91
CA TRP A 162 9.55 -4.72 -8.79
C TRP A 162 8.26 -3.94 -9.09
N ILE A 163 7.29 -4.00 -8.18
CA ILE A 163 6.04 -3.22 -8.27
C ILE A 163 6.16 -2.00 -7.37
N GLY A 164 6.42 -2.23 -6.08
CA GLY A 164 6.35 -1.20 -5.05
C GLY A 164 6.52 -1.74 -3.63
N LEU A 165 6.53 -0.80 -2.70
CA LEU A 165 6.62 -0.99 -1.26
C LEU A 165 5.41 -0.33 -0.61
N MET A 166 4.87 -0.97 0.42
CA MET A 166 3.90 -0.39 1.33
C MET A 166 4.49 -0.44 2.73
N ASP A 167 4.48 0.69 3.42
CA ASP A 167 5.06 0.89 4.76
C ASP A 167 4.06 1.59 5.68
N GLY A 168 3.90 1.06 6.89
CA GLY A 168 3.14 1.68 7.98
C GLY A 168 2.99 0.77 9.18
N ASP A 169 1.97 1.01 10.00
CA ASP A 169 1.89 0.50 11.38
C ASP A 169 1.87 -1.04 11.47
N GLY A 170 1.45 -1.72 10.39
CA GLY A 170 1.45 -3.18 10.29
C GLY A 170 2.78 -3.81 9.84
N GLY A 171 3.79 -3.01 9.53
CA GLY A 171 5.07 -3.43 8.95
C GLY A 171 5.14 -3.21 7.44
N TYR A 172 6.05 -3.93 6.77
CA TYR A 172 6.39 -3.70 5.37
C TYR A 172 5.77 -4.74 4.45
N VAL A 173 5.28 -4.31 3.28
CA VAL A 173 4.87 -5.21 2.20
C VAL A 173 5.60 -4.83 0.91
N LEU A 174 6.48 -5.70 0.44
CA LEU A 174 7.19 -5.55 -0.82
C LEU A 174 6.51 -6.41 -1.88
N GLN A 175 6.28 -5.84 -3.06
CA GLN A 175 5.50 -6.49 -4.13
C GLN A 175 6.29 -6.65 -5.42
N TRP A 176 6.15 -7.83 -6.04
CA TRP A 176 6.68 -8.15 -7.36
C TRP A 176 5.63 -8.84 -8.25
N ALA A 177 5.77 -8.70 -9.56
CA ALA A 177 4.96 -9.42 -10.56
C ALA A 177 5.85 -10.21 -11.54
N ASN A 178 5.40 -11.41 -11.91
CA ASN A 178 5.86 -12.16 -13.07
C ASN A 178 4.90 -11.88 -14.23
N ASP A 179 5.10 -10.72 -14.87
CA ASP A 179 4.21 -10.19 -15.91
C ASP A 179 2.72 -10.31 -15.50
N ASP A 180 1.90 -10.95 -16.33
CA ASP A 180 0.46 -11.15 -16.08
C ASP A 180 0.13 -12.50 -15.44
N LYS A 181 1.14 -13.30 -15.04
CA LYS A 181 0.92 -14.66 -14.54
C LYS A 181 0.56 -14.70 -13.06
N PHE A 182 1.40 -14.08 -12.24
CA PHE A 182 1.27 -14.11 -10.79
C PHE A 182 2.08 -12.98 -10.13
N GLN A 183 1.75 -12.71 -8.88
CA GLN A 183 2.40 -11.78 -7.97
C GLN A 183 3.03 -12.55 -6.82
N VAL A 184 4.06 -11.94 -6.25
CA VAL A 184 4.72 -12.40 -5.02
C VAL A 184 4.84 -11.21 -4.09
N ASN A 185 4.39 -11.39 -2.86
CA ASN A 185 4.57 -10.40 -1.80
C ASN A 185 5.53 -10.94 -0.75
N LEU A 186 6.36 -10.06 -0.20
CA LEU A 186 7.05 -10.27 1.06
C LEU A 186 6.39 -9.37 2.10
N LYS A 187 5.75 -9.97 3.10
CA LYS A 187 5.20 -9.27 4.26
C LYS A 187 6.16 -9.41 5.42
N ILE A 188 6.58 -8.29 6.00
CA ILE A 188 7.41 -8.27 7.20
C ILE A 188 6.62 -7.59 8.31
N VAL A 189 6.22 -8.37 9.31
CA VAL A 189 5.46 -7.88 10.48
C VAL A 189 6.24 -8.24 11.72
N SER A 190 6.64 -7.23 12.50
CA SER A 190 7.53 -7.42 13.65
C SER A 190 8.81 -8.17 13.22
N ARG A 191 9.04 -9.38 13.73
CA ARG A 191 10.19 -10.24 13.38
C ARG A 191 9.86 -11.38 12.43
N TYR A 192 8.66 -11.42 11.86
CA TYR A 192 8.26 -12.46 10.92
C TYR A 192 8.27 -11.92 9.49
N ALA A 193 8.96 -12.64 8.60
CA ALA A 193 8.91 -12.41 7.17
C ALA A 193 8.19 -13.58 6.49
N VAL A 194 7.13 -13.26 5.75
CA VAL A 194 6.29 -14.23 5.04
C VAL A 194 6.31 -13.89 3.55
N VAL A 195 6.75 -14.85 2.74
CA VAL A 195 6.63 -14.77 1.28
C VAL A 195 5.36 -15.49 0.86
N GLU A 196 4.49 -14.79 0.15
CA GLU A 196 3.22 -15.31 -0.34
C GLU A 196 3.10 -15.08 -1.85
N SER A 197 2.32 -15.93 -2.52
CA SER A 197 2.08 -15.84 -3.96
C SER A 197 0.65 -16.23 -4.30
N ASN A 198 0.10 -15.60 -5.34
CA ASN A 198 -1.20 -15.96 -5.91
C ASN A 198 -1.10 -16.92 -7.10
N ALA A 199 0.05 -17.56 -7.32
CA ALA A 199 0.28 -18.40 -8.49
C ALA A 199 -0.71 -19.59 -8.58
N ILE A 200 -1.31 -19.76 -9.76
CA ILE A 200 -2.25 -20.84 -10.07
C ILE A 200 -1.62 -21.81 -11.08
N GLY A 201 -1.82 -23.11 -10.85
CA GLY A 201 -1.26 -24.20 -11.66
C GLY A 201 0.19 -24.54 -11.28
N ASP A 202 0.58 -25.80 -11.54
CA ASP A 202 1.83 -26.36 -11.02
C ASP A 202 3.08 -25.64 -11.54
N LYS A 203 3.08 -25.24 -12.82
CA LYS A 203 4.18 -24.49 -13.42
C LYS A 203 4.39 -23.14 -12.72
N SER A 204 3.32 -22.36 -12.57
CA SER A 204 3.40 -21.04 -11.93
C SER A 204 3.74 -21.15 -10.45
N LYS A 205 3.21 -22.16 -9.75
CA LYS A 205 3.57 -22.44 -8.35
C LYS A 205 5.04 -22.79 -8.19
N ALA A 206 5.60 -23.61 -9.09
CA ALA A 206 7.03 -23.91 -9.10
C ALA A 206 7.89 -22.66 -9.38
N GLU A 207 7.50 -21.84 -10.36
CA GLU A 207 8.17 -20.55 -10.64
C GLU A 207 8.11 -19.58 -9.44
N ALA A 208 6.96 -19.51 -8.75
CA ALA A 208 6.78 -18.70 -7.56
C ALA A 208 7.66 -19.19 -6.39
N MET A 209 7.76 -20.51 -6.19
CA MET A 209 8.62 -21.12 -5.19
C MET A 209 10.10 -20.79 -5.43
N VAL A 210 10.59 -20.96 -6.67
CA VAL A 210 11.97 -20.58 -7.04
C VAL A 210 12.23 -19.10 -6.77
N SER A 211 11.25 -18.25 -7.07
CA SER A 211 11.36 -16.82 -6.83
C SER A 211 11.38 -16.47 -5.34
N ALA A 212 10.56 -17.15 -4.52
CA ALA A 212 10.57 -17.00 -3.07
C ALA A 212 11.94 -17.36 -2.46
N TYR A 213 12.57 -18.44 -2.93
CA TYR A 213 13.92 -18.81 -2.49
C TYR A 213 14.99 -17.78 -2.88
N ARG A 214 14.85 -17.10 -4.03
CA ARG A 214 15.76 -16.00 -4.41
C ARG A 214 15.60 -14.78 -3.50
N ILE A 215 14.37 -14.46 -3.10
CA ILE A 215 14.11 -13.40 -2.10
C ILE A 215 14.75 -13.81 -0.77
N PHE A 216 14.51 -15.04 -0.31
CA PHE A 216 15.10 -15.58 0.91
C PHE A 216 16.63 -15.56 0.91
N GLU A 217 17.27 -15.89 -0.21
CA GLU A 217 18.73 -15.82 -0.38
C GLU A 217 19.25 -14.39 -0.15
N GLN A 218 18.55 -13.36 -0.63
CA GLN A 218 18.94 -11.98 -0.37
C GLN A 218 18.76 -11.58 1.09
N ILE A 219 17.69 -12.03 1.74
CA ILE A 219 17.44 -11.77 3.16
C ILE A 219 18.54 -12.40 4.01
N THR A 220 18.88 -13.67 3.75
CA THR A 220 19.93 -14.37 4.51
C THR A 220 21.33 -13.79 4.29
N LYS A 221 21.60 -13.18 3.13
CA LYS A 221 22.83 -12.40 2.91
C LYS A 221 22.95 -11.18 3.83
N VAL A 222 21.83 -10.58 4.24
CA VAL A 222 21.83 -9.51 5.27
C VAL A 222 22.18 -10.11 6.63
N PHE A 223 21.60 -11.26 6.98
CA PHE A 223 21.86 -11.93 8.26
C PHE A 223 23.33 -12.32 8.46
N GLN A 224 24.06 -12.61 7.38
CA GLN A 224 25.47 -13.00 7.45
C GLN A 224 26.39 -11.79 7.67
N LYS A 225 25.99 -10.58 7.26
CA LYS A 225 26.80 -9.37 7.43
C LYS A 225 26.83 -8.87 8.87
N THR A 226 25.80 -9.17 9.66
CA THR A 226 25.70 -8.77 11.06
C THR A 226 26.39 -9.74 12.02
N LYS A 227 26.98 -10.84 11.52
CA LYS A 227 27.93 -11.61 12.32
C LYS A 227 29.21 -10.79 12.44
N PRO A 228 29.68 -10.43 13.67
CA PRO A 228 31.02 -9.90 13.81
C PRO A 228 31.97 -10.93 13.19
N SER A 229 32.87 -10.46 12.34
CA SER A 229 33.98 -11.21 11.80
C SER A 229 34.89 -11.69 12.93
N GLY A 230 34.47 -12.72 13.64
CA GLY A 230 35.29 -13.48 14.58
C GLY A 230 36.22 -14.40 13.80
N ARG A 231 37.21 -13.81 13.12
CA ARG A 231 38.49 -14.50 12.96
C ARG A 231 39.32 -14.16 14.19
N ASN A 232 39.80 -15.21 14.86
CA ASN A 232 40.68 -15.26 16.04
C ASN A 232 39.97 -15.40 17.39
N SER A 233 39.57 -16.65 17.72
CA SER A 233 39.53 -17.18 19.10
C SER A 233 38.98 -18.61 19.06
N LEU A 234 39.73 -19.55 18.49
CA LEU A 234 39.48 -20.99 18.67
C LEU A 234 40.76 -21.74 19.09
N ASP A 235 41.74 -21.02 19.65
CA ASP A 235 42.99 -21.61 20.17
C ASP A 235 42.99 -21.82 21.70
N SER A 236 41.90 -21.56 22.41
CA SER A 236 41.87 -21.65 23.89
C SER A 236 41.12 -22.85 24.47
N PHE A 237 40.73 -23.84 23.66
CA PHE A 237 40.04 -25.04 24.17
C PHE A 237 40.91 -26.29 24.34
N ASN A 238 42.23 -26.20 24.20
CA ASN A 238 43.17 -27.33 24.37
C ASN A 238 44.12 -27.21 25.58
N GLN A 239 43.75 -26.48 26.64
CA GLN A 239 44.56 -26.42 27.88
C GLN A 239 44.01 -27.20 29.07
N TYR A 240 42.98 -28.02 28.88
CA TYR A 240 42.54 -28.98 29.90
C TYR A 240 42.16 -30.30 29.24
N ASN A 241 43.17 -31.13 28.96
CA ASN A 241 43.15 -32.59 28.97
C ASN A 241 44.58 -33.12 29.00
#